data_AF-A0A1I4U513-F1
#
_entry.id   AF-A0A1I4U513-F1
#
_cell.length_a   1.000
_cell.length_b   1.000
_cell.length_c   1.000
_cell.angle_alpha   90.00
_cell.angle_beta   90.00
_cell.angle_gamma   90.00
#
_symmetry.space_group_name_H-M   'P 1'
#
loop_
_entity.id
_entity.type
_entity.pdbx_description
1 polymer ?
#
loop_
_entity_poly.entity_id
_entity_poly.type
_entity_poly.pdbx_seq_one_letter_code
_entity_poly.pdbx_strand_id
1 'polypeptide(L)' 'MPSAKGLKSSDPRPMKPRYWIAYFDALATGPLLAKPHTARRRAGEMARICPYPDVASAGMAKVKTALKTRGSSTPPS' A
#
# COMPACT_ATOMS: atom_id res chain seq x y z
N MET A 1 30.50 15.65 17.51
CA MET A 1 29.34 14.78 17.22
C MET A 1 28.08 15.47 17.72
N PRO A 2 27.07 15.79 16.90
CA PRO A 2 25.80 16.26 17.45
C PRO A 2 24.75 15.15 17.44
N SER A 3 24.30 14.79 18.64
CA SER A 3 23.03 14.12 18.90
C SER A 3 21.88 15.03 18.47
N ALA A 4 20.99 14.53 17.60
CA ALA A 4 19.71 15.15 17.34
C ALA A 4 18.59 14.29 17.95
N LYS A 5 18.16 14.67 19.16
CA LYS A 5 16.84 14.31 19.68
C LYS A 5 15.79 15.15 18.95
N GLY A 6 14.66 14.54 18.61
CA GLY A 6 13.45 15.27 18.27
C GLY A 6 12.83 14.87 16.95
N LEU A 7 12.01 13.81 16.96
CA LEU A 7 11.01 13.60 15.91
C LEU A 7 9.67 13.19 16.53
N LYS A 8 9.15 14.02 17.42
CA LYS A 8 7.69 14.12 17.64
C LYS A 8 7.19 15.23 16.72
N SER A 9 6.99 14.92 15.45
CA SER A 9 6.17 15.74 14.56
C SER A 9 4.81 15.05 14.49
N SER A 10 4.00 15.27 15.53
CA SER A 10 2.58 14.95 15.59
C SER A 10 1.78 16.00 14.80
N ASP A 11 2.20 16.23 13.56
CA ASP A 11 1.56 17.15 12.63
C ASP A 11 0.71 16.27 11.71
N PRO A 12 -0.63 16.42 11.65
CA PRO A 12 -1.46 15.76 10.65
C PRO A 12 -1.27 16.45 9.29
N ARG A 13 -0.02 16.63 8.85
CA ARG A 13 0.26 16.99 7.47
C ARG A 13 -0.28 15.85 6.61
N PRO A 14 -1.06 16.13 5.56
CA PRO A 14 -1.53 15.09 4.67
C PRO A 14 -0.31 14.27 4.21
N MET A 15 -0.31 12.98 4.54
CA MET A 15 0.77 12.06 4.18
C MET A 15 1.07 12.24 2.69
N LYS A 16 2.32 12.56 2.34
CA LYS A 16 2.73 12.84 0.96
C LYS A 16 2.26 11.72 0.02
N PRO A 17 1.94 12.02 -1.26
CA PRO A 17 1.52 11.00 -2.23
C PRO A 17 2.47 9.80 -2.30
N ARG A 18 3.78 10.07 -2.17
CA ARG A 18 4.85 9.05 -2.12
C ARG A 18 4.66 8.01 -1.02
N TYR A 19 4.15 8.40 0.15
CA TYR A 19 3.91 7.49 1.25
C TYR A 19 2.77 6.51 0.90
N TRP A 20 1.67 7.03 0.33
CA TRP A 20 0.56 6.20 -0.12
C TRP A 20 0.99 5.25 -1.23
N ILE A 21 1.77 5.72 -2.20
CA ILE A 21 2.35 4.87 -3.25
C ILE A 21 3.15 3.73 -2.62
N ALA A 22 4.07 4.03 -1.70
CA ALA A 22 4.88 3.03 -1.02
C ALA A 22 4.03 2.05 -0.19
N TYR A 23 2.96 2.53 0.46
CA TYR A 23 2.06 1.68 1.22
C TYR A 23 1.33 0.67 0.33
N PHE A 24 0.77 1.13 -0.80
CA PHE A 24 0.11 0.23 -1.75
C PHE A 24 1.10 -0.75 -2.40
N ASP A 25 2.33 -0.30 -2.68
CA ASP A 25 3.39 -1.17 -3.20
C ASP A 25 3.78 -2.25 -2.18
N ALA A 26 3.87 -1.88 -0.90
CA ALA A 26 4.13 -2.83 0.19
C ALA A 26 2.97 -3.82 0.39
N LEU A 27 1.72 -3.43 0.13
CA LEU A 27 0.60 -4.38 0.10
C LEU A 27 0.64 -5.31 -1.11
N ALA A 28 1.12 -4.82 -2.25
CA ALA A 28 1.21 -5.57 -3.50
C ALA A 28 2.41 -6.53 -3.55
N THR A 29 3.49 -6.23 -2.85
CA THR A 29 4.75 -7.02 -2.87
C THR A 29 5.10 -7.66 -1.52
N GLY A 30 4.44 -7.23 -0.44
CA GLY A 30 4.77 -7.65 0.90
C GLY A 30 4.08 -8.93 1.38
N PRO A 31 4.33 -9.33 2.63
CA PRO A 31 3.83 -10.59 3.20
C PRO A 31 2.31 -10.62 3.32
N LEU A 32 1.65 -9.45 3.34
CA LEU A 32 0.19 -9.37 3.37
C LEU A 32 -0.45 -9.92 2.09
N LEU A 33 0.29 -9.95 0.98
CA LEU A 33 -0.16 -10.61 -0.24
C LEU A 33 -0.46 -12.09 0.03
N ALA A 34 0.27 -12.75 0.94
CA ALA A 34 0.02 -14.14 1.34
C ALA A 34 -1.42 -14.38 1.83
N LYS A 35 -2.08 -13.34 2.36
CA LYS A 35 -3.47 -13.35 2.81
C LYS A 35 -4.31 -12.46 1.88
N PRO A 36 -4.84 -13.00 0.76
CA PRO A 36 -5.47 -12.21 -0.30
C PRO A 36 -6.66 -11.37 0.20
N HIS A 37 -7.48 -11.96 1.09
CA HIS A 37 -8.59 -11.25 1.72
C HIS A 37 -8.10 -10.06 2.57
N THR A 38 -7.03 -10.23 3.34
CA THR A 38 -6.49 -9.18 4.21
C THR A 38 -5.88 -8.05 3.40
N ALA A 39 -5.09 -8.37 2.36
CA ALA A 39 -4.50 -7.37 1.47
C ALA A 39 -5.57 -6.52 0.76
N ARG A 40 -6.61 -7.15 0.21
CA ARG A 40 -7.70 -6.45 -0.46
C ARG A 40 -8.48 -5.54 0.49
N ARG A 41 -8.78 -6.01 1.72
CA ARG A 41 -9.48 -5.21 2.73
C ARG A 41 -8.64 -3.99 3.15
N ARG A 42 -7.35 -4.19 3.46
CA ARG A 42 -6.44 -3.10 3.84
C ARG A 42 -6.23 -2.08 2.72
N ALA A 43 -6.09 -2.54 1.48
CA ALA A 43 -6.01 -1.65 0.33
C ALA A 43 -7.29 -0.82 0.17
N GLY A 44 -8.47 -1.43 0.33
CA GLY A 44 -9.75 -0.74 0.27
C GLY A 44 -9.95 0.27 1.41
N GLU A 45 -9.56 -0.08 2.64
CA GLU A 45 -9.59 0.84 3.78
C GLU A 45 -8.65 2.02 3.57
N MET A 46 -7.41 1.78 3.11
CA MET A 46 -6.47 2.86 2.82
C MET A 46 -6.87 3.71 1.62
N ALA A 47 -7.45 3.12 0.58
CA ALA A 47 -7.94 3.87 -0.57
C ALA A 47 -9.05 4.85 -0.20
N ARG A 48 -9.88 4.52 0.80
CA ARG A 48 -10.94 5.40 1.32
C ARG A 48 -10.40 6.59 2.11
N ILE A 49 -9.27 6.43 2.79
CA ILE A 49 -8.66 7.51 3.60
C ILE A 49 -7.56 8.27 2.84
N CYS A 50 -7.16 7.79 1.66
CA CYS A 50 -6.16 8.44 0.84
C CYS A 50 -6.72 9.73 0.23
N PRO A 51 -6.07 10.90 0.43
CA PRO A 51 -6.52 12.16 -0.14
C PRO A 51 -6.18 12.30 -1.65
N TYR A 52 -5.51 11.30 -2.24
CA TYR A 52 -5.07 11.27 -3.63
C TYR A 52 -5.79 10.15 -4.39
N PRO A 53 -6.88 10.44 -5.13
CA PRO A 53 -7.71 9.42 -5.78
C PRO A 53 -6.97 8.67 -6.89
N ASP A 54 -6.05 9.35 -7.57
CA ASP A 54 -5.13 8.80 -8.57
C ASP A 54 -4.19 7.75 -7.95
N VAL A 55 -3.59 8.07 -6.80
CA VAL A 55 -2.71 7.14 -6.07
C VAL A 55 -3.49 5.97 -5.50
N ALA A 56 -4.67 6.22 -4.95
CA ALA A 56 -5.54 5.18 -4.41
C ALA A 56 -5.98 4.18 -5.50
N SER A 57 -6.41 4.69 -6.65
CA SER A 57 -6.81 3.86 -7.79
C SER A 57 -5.65 3.04 -8.34
N ALA A 58 -4.50 3.68 -8.58
CA ALA A 58 -3.30 2.99 -9.06
C ALA A 58 -2.80 1.93 -8.06
N GLY A 59 -2.81 2.26 -6.77
CA GLY A 59 -2.43 1.35 -5.69
C GLY A 59 -3.36 0.14 -5.55
N MET A 60 -4.67 0.37 -5.62
CA MET A 60 -5.68 -0.69 -5.64
C MET A 60 -5.53 -1.60 -6.85
N ALA A 61 -5.27 -1.04 -8.03
CA ALA A 61 -5.01 -1.80 -9.25
C ALA A 61 -3.77 -2.70 -9.09
N LYS A 62 -2.67 -2.16 -8.55
CA LYS A 62 -1.45 -2.94 -8.24
C LYS A 62 -1.73 -4.11 -7.30
N VAL A 63 -2.42 -3.87 -6.18
CA VAL A 63 -2.77 -4.93 -5.22
C VAL A 63 -3.66 -5.98 -5.89
N LYS A 64 -4.67 -5.56 -6.67
CA LYS A 64 -5.54 -6.48 -7.40
C LYS A 64 -4.77 -7.34 -8.40
N THR A 65 -3.85 -6.76 -9.16
CA THR A 65 -2.99 -7.49 -10.09
C THR A 65 -2.09 -8.47 -9.35
N ALA A 66 -1.41 -8.05 -8.29
CA ALA A 66 -0.56 -8.93 -7.50
C ALA A 66 -1.32 -10.13 -6.90
N LEU A 67 -2.56 -9.90 -6.44
CA LEU A 67 -3.44 -10.96 -5.97
C LEU A 67 -3.86 -11.90 -7.10
N LYS A 68 -4.13 -11.38 -8.30
CA LYS A 68 -4.47 -12.17 -9.48
C LYS A 68 -3.29 -13.03 -9.93
N THR A 69 -2.09 -12.46 -10.01
CA THR A 69 -0.85 -13.17 -10.38
C THR A 69 -0.53 -14.28 -9.39
N ARG A 70 -0.75 -14.07 -8.08
CA ARG A 70 -0.60 -15.14 -7.08
C ARG A 70 -1.69 -16.21 -7.16
N GLY A 71 -2.94 -15.81 -7.40
CA GLY A 71 -4.05 -16.75 -7.56
C GLY A 71 -3.98 -17.55 -8.87
N SER A 72 -3.28 -17.02 -9.88
CA SER A 72 -3.05 -17.67 -11.16
C SER A 72 -1.77 -18.49 -11.20
N SER A 73 -1.35 -19.13 -10.10
CA SER A 73 -0.39 -20.24 -10.18
C SER A 73 -1.00 -21.48 -10.84
N THR A 74 -1.80 -21.31 -11.89
CA THR A 74 -1.73 -22.16 -13.08
C THR A 74 -0.49 -21.70 -13.86
N PRO A 75 0.59 -22.50 -13.90
CA PRO A 75 1.73 -22.18 -14.75
C PRO A 75 1.24 -21.97 -16.20
N PRO A 76 1.85 -21.05 -16.97
CA PRO A 76 1.58 -21.00 -18.40
C PRO A 76 1.99 -22.36 -18.99
N SER A 77 1.00 -23.14 -19.42
CA SER A 77 1.19 -24.32 -20.28
C SER A 77 1.35 -23.88 -21.73
#